data_AF-A0A453CB45-F1
#
_entry.id   AF-A0A453CB45-F1
#
_cell.length_a   1.000
_cell.length_b   1.000
_cell.length_c   1.000
_cell.angle_alpha   90.00
_cell.angle_beta   90.00
_cell.angle_gamma   90.00
#
_symmetry.space_group_name_H-M   'P 1'
#
loop_
_entity.id
_entity.type
_entity.pdbx_description
1 polymer ?
#
loop_
_entity_poly.entity_id
_entity_poly.type
_entity_poly.pdbx_seq_one_letter_code
_entity_poly.pdbx_strand_id
1 'polypeptide(L)' 'RCVSAKGDEAAECEKFAKYYRSLCPAEWVEKWNEQRENGTFAGPL' A
#
# COMPACT_ATOMS: atom_id res chain seq x y z
N ARG A 1 -2.94 0.42 6.05
CA ARG A 1 -3.44 1.35 7.08
C ARG A 1 -4.63 2.20 6.61
N CYS A 2 -4.48 3.11 5.63
CA CYS A 2 -5.58 4.00 5.23
C CYS A 2 -6.85 3.25 4.81
N VAL A 3 -6.72 2.30 3.87
CA VAL A 3 -7.82 1.46 3.38
C VAL A 3 -8.46 0.63 4.49
N SER A 4 -7.66 0.03 5.37
CA SER A 4 -8.18 -0.74 6.51
C SER A 4 -8.99 0.10 7.51
N ALA A 5 -8.66 1.39 7.67
CA ALA A 5 -9.35 2.27 8.61
C ALA A 5 -10.56 3.01 8.01
N LYS A 6 -10.52 3.32 6.71
CA LYS A 6 -11.51 4.18 6.03
C LYS A 6 -12.33 3.47 4.95
N GLY A 7 -11.98 2.24 4.59
CA GLY A 7 -12.55 1.50 3.46
C GLY A 7 -11.79 1.72 2.15
N ASP A 8 -11.94 0.77 1.22
CA ASP A 8 -11.29 0.78 -0.11
C ASP A 8 -11.71 1.97 -0.99
N GLU A 9 -12.90 2.51 -0.79
CA GLU A 9 -13.46 3.61 -1.61
C GLU A 9 -13.12 5.01 -1.08
N ALA A 10 -12.30 5.12 -0.04
CA ALA A 10 -11.88 6.41 0.47
C ALA A 10 -10.94 7.10 -0.53
N ALA A 11 -11.43 8.14 -1.21
CA ALA A 11 -10.65 8.98 -2.14
C ALA A 11 -9.38 9.58 -1.51
N GLU A 12 -9.34 9.71 -0.18
CA GLU A 12 -8.16 10.12 0.57
C GLU A 12 -7.02 9.08 0.51
N CYS A 13 -7.35 7.80 0.45
CA CYS A 13 -6.38 6.71 0.35
C CYS A 13 -5.77 6.61 -1.05
N GLU A 14 -6.51 7.02 -2.08
CA GLU A 14 -6.02 7.07 -3.46
C GLU A 14 -4.87 8.07 -3.63
N LYS A 15 -4.90 9.20 -2.89
CA LYS A 15 -3.80 10.19 -2.89
C LYS A 15 -2.49 9.57 -2.42
N PHE A 16 -2.53 8.83 -1.30
CA PHE A 16 -1.38 8.07 -0.83
C PHE A 16 -0.93 7.02 -1.84
N ALA A 17 -1.89 6.38 -2.53
CA ALA A 17 -1.58 5.42 -3.56
C ALA A 17 -0.82 6.02 -4.75
N LYS A 18 -1.21 7.22 -5.16
CA LYS A 18 -0.50 7.99 -6.18
C LYS A 18 0.91 8.36 -5.72
N TYR A 19 1.07 8.83 -4.49
CA TYR A 19 2.36 9.26 -3.97
C TYR A 19 3.38 8.13 -3.89
N TYR A 20 3.03 6.97 -3.32
CA TYR A 20 4.01 5.89 -3.23
C TYR A 20 4.39 5.33 -4.61
N ARG A 21 3.46 5.31 -5.58
CA ARG A 21 3.77 4.89 -6.96
C ARG A 21 4.71 5.84 -7.69
N SER A 22 4.69 7.14 -7.34
CA SER A 22 5.59 8.13 -7.93
C SER A 22 6.94 8.22 -7.22
N LEU A 23 6.99 7.90 -5.92
CA LEU A 23 8.20 8.03 -5.10
C LEU A 23 9.02 6.73 -5.04
N CYS A 24 8.36 5.58 -5.05
CA CYS A 24 9.00 4.28 -4.88
C CYS A 24 9.17 3.57 -6.23
N PRO A 25 10.27 2.84 -6.44
CA PRO A 25 10.41 1.95 -7.59
C PRO A 25 9.29 0.92 -7.67
N ALA A 26 8.86 0.56 -8.88
CA ALA A 26 7.78 -0.41 -9.09
C ALA A 26 8.11 -1.78 -8.47
N GLU A 27 9.36 -2.23 -8.57
CA GLU A 27 9.83 -3.50 -7.98
C GLU A 27 9.61 -3.56 -6.45
N TRP A 28 9.83 -2.43 -5.74
CA TRP A 28 9.61 -2.39 -4.30
C TRP A 28 8.12 -2.50 -3.95
N VAL A 29 7.27 -1.83 -4.74
CA VAL A 29 5.82 -1.89 -4.58
C VAL A 29 5.31 -3.31 -4.79
N GLU A 30 5.78 -4.00 -5.84
CA GLU A 30 5.42 -5.40 -6.11
C GLU A 30 5.84 -6.32 -4.97
N LYS A 31 7.10 -6.23 -4.54
CA LYS A 31 7.62 -7.03 -3.42
C LYS A 31 6.85 -6.79 -2.12
N TRP A 32 6.48 -5.54 -1.82
CA TRP A 32 5.66 -5.25 -0.66
C TRP A 32 4.24 -5.80 -0.80
N ASN A 33 3.64 -5.76 -1.99
CA ASN A 33 2.32 -6.37 -2.23
C ASN A 33 2.36 -7.89 -1.99
N GLU A 34 3.36 -8.58 -2.52
CA GLU A 34 3.57 -10.02 -2.26
C GLU A 34 3.75 -10.31 -0.77
N GLN A 35 4.54 -9.50 -0.05
CA GLN A 35 4.71 -9.65 1.39
C GLN A 35 3.40 -9.42 2.16
N ARG A 36 2.55 -8.50 1.70
CA ARG A 36 1.24 -8.24 2.31
C ARG A 36 0.28 -9.41 2.08
N GLU A 37 0.26 -9.98 0.87
CA GLU A 37 -0.56 -11.17 0.55
C GLU A 37 -0.09 -12.42 1.30
N ASN A 38 1.22 -12.61 1.43
CA ASN A 38 1.82 -13.72 2.17
C ASN A 38 1.80 -13.52 3.69
N GLY A 39 1.34 -12.37 4.20
CA GLY A 39 1.34 -12.05 5.63
C GLY A 39 2.73 -11.89 6.25
N THR A 40 3.77 -11.70 5.43
CA THR A 40 5.18 -11.56 5.86
C THR A 40 5.66 -10.10 5.84
N PHE A 41 4.77 -9.14 5.58
CA PHE A 41 5.09 -7.72 5.60
C PHE A 41 5.47 -7.28 7.02
N ALA A 42 6.72 -6.86 7.21
CA ALA A 42 7.27 -6.52 8.53
C ALA A 42 6.71 -5.20 9.13
N GLY A 43 5.95 -4.43 8.35
CA GLY A 43 5.35 -3.17 8.79
C GLY A 43 3.91 -3.34 9.31
N PRO A 44 3.37 -2.33 10.01
CA PRO A 44 1.98 -2.34 10.45
C PRO A 44 1.02 -2.27 9.24
N LEU A 45 0.14 -3.27 9.14
CA LEU A 45 -0.86 -3.40 8.08
C LEU A 45 -2.05 -2.45 8.26
#